data_AF-A0A371BZI1-F1
#
_entry.id   AF-A0A371BZI1-F1
#
_cell.length_a   1.000
_cell.length_b   1.000
_cell.length_c   1.000
_cell.angle_alpha   90.00
_cell.angle_beta   90.00
_cell.angle_gamma   90.00
#
_symmetry.space_group_name_H-M   'P 1'
#
loop_
_entity.id
_entity.type
_entity.pdbx_description
1 polymer ?
#
loop_
_entity_poly.entity_id
_entity_poly.type
_entity_poly.pdbx_seq_one_letter_code
_entity_poly.pdbx_strand_id
1 'polypeptide(L)'
;MKFSALVSTSLLALASTAPVDSNIPYHYEVNSTSATLDGQPFLQDASVIVEQGGPFAITLNPENWALFTDTLYNHTGLTPKSPKGLLVIECARAEDAKFEANIHGQVFHFTGKEIVKPDPDHLGFCSLNVWKKIIDANYFGQQFIDNVLHGKTLPGKWLGPGPKPSNWRD
;
A
#
# COMPACT_ATOMS: atom_id res chain seq x y z
N MET A 1 11.44 19.71 -51.95
CA MET A 1 10.36 19.25 -51.05
C MET A 1 10.63 19.82 -49.67
N LYS A 2 9.71 20.59 -49.07
CA LYS A 2 9.86 21.13 -47.71
C LYS A 2 9.10 20.21 -46.75
N PHE A 3 9.81 19.54 -45.84
CA PHE A 3 9.23 18.78 -44.75
C PHE A 3 9.02 19.71 -43.56
N SER A 4 7.76 20.01 -43.24
CA SER A 4 7.40 20.61 -41.95
C SER A 4 7.30 19.50 -40.92
N ALA A 5 8.25 19.44 -39.98
CA ALA A 5 8.14 18.59 -38.81
C ALA A 5 7.12 19.21 -37.84
N LEU A 6 6.00 18.53 -37.63
CA LEU A 6 5.11 18.81 -36.50
C LEU A 6 5.86 18.44 -35.22
N VAL A 7 6.26 19.44 -34.43
CA VAL A 7 6.81 19.22 -33.10
C VAL A 7 5.63 18.95 -32.17
N SER A 8 5.39 17.68 -31.88
CA SER A 8 4.43 17.27 -30.85
C SER A 8 5.02 17.60 -29.49
N THR A 9 4.67 18.77 -28.95
CA THR A 9 4.99 19.11 -27.56
C THR A 9 4.04 18.33 -26.65
N SER A 10 4.50 17.17 -26.18
CA SER A 10 3.87 16.51 -25.04
C SER A 10 3.95 17.46 -23.84
N LEU A 11 2.81 18.03 -23.42
CA LEU A 11 2.72 18.68 -22.12
C LEU A 11 2.96 17.60 -21.06
N LEU A 12 4.13 17.61 -20.45
CA LEU A 12 4.35 16.96 -19.16
C LEU A 12 3.40 17.64 -18.17
N ALA A 13 2.30 16.96 -17.85
CA ALA A 13 1.49 17.32 -16.71
C ALA A 13 2.41 17.28 -15.49
N LEU A 14 2.65 18.44 -14.87
CA LEU A 14 3.43 18.53 -13.65
C LEU A 14 2.67 17.73 -12.58
N ALA A 15 3.09 16.50 -12.31
CA ALA A 15 2.62 15.78 -11.13
C ALA A 15 3.03 16.64 -9.93
N SER A 16 2.05 17.16 -9.19
CA SER A 16 2.35 17.89 -7.97
C SER A 16 3.03 16.93 -7.01
N THR A 17 4.25 17.23 -6.63
CA THR A 17 4.97 16.51 -5.59
C THR A 17 4.67 17.20 -4.27
N ALA A 18 4.24 16.43 -3.28
CA ALA A 18 4.02 16.93 -1.92
C ALA A 18 4.85 16.08 -0.95
N PRO A 19 5.49 16.70 0.06
CA PRO A 19 6.10 15.95 1.15
C PRO A 19 4.99 15.21 1.91
N VAL A 20 5.27 13.99 2.35
CA VAL A 20 4.44 13.16 3.21
C VAL A 20 4.81 13.45 4.67
N ASP A 21 3.97 14.25 5.33
CA ASP A 21 4.08 14.69 6.73
C ASP A 21 2.96 14.01 7.52
N SER A 22 3.26 13.22 8.54
CA SER A 22 2.22 12.55 9.33
C SER A 22 1.26 13.50 10.09
N ASN A 23 1.40 14.83 9.97
CA ASN A 23 0.58 15.85 10.65
C ASN A 23 -0.35 16.66 9.72
N ILE A 24 -0.27 16.51 8.40
CA ILE A 24 -1.18 17.16 7.42
C ILE A 24 -2.18 16.11 6.92
N PRO A 25 -3.47 16.42 6.67
CA PRO A 25 -4.40 15.46 6.06
C PRO A 25 -3.92 15.00 4.68
N TYR A 26 -3.46 13.74 4.55
CA TYR A 26 -3.11 13.11 3.26
C TYR A 26 -4.31 12.37 2.70
N HIS A 27 -4.73 12.75 1.51
CA HIS A 27 -5.59 11.95 0.65
C HIS A 27 -5.16 12.20 -0.80
N TYR A 28 -4.19 11.41 -1.24
CA TYR A 28 -3.61 11.49 -2.58
C TYR A 28 -3.87 10.21 -3.34
N GLU A 29 -4.17 10.35 -4.62
CA GLU A 29 -4.11 9.24 -5.56
C GLU A 29 -2.73 9.19 -6.20
N VAL A 30 -2.05 8.05 -6.06
CA VAL A 30 -0.78 7.76 -6.73
C VAL A 30 -1.02 6.63 -7.74
N ASN A 31 -0.70 6.90 -9.00
CA ASN A 31 -0.84 5.95 -10.10
C ASN A 31 0.47 5.21 -10.36
N SER A 32 0.38 4.09 -11.08
CA SER A 32 1.52 3.25 -11.43
C SER A 32 2.29 2.78 -10.19
N THR A 33 1.53 2.26 -9.23
CA THR A 33 2.09 1.63 -8.05
C THR A 33 2.16 0.12 -8.25
N SER A 34 3.31 -0.47 -7.95
CA SER A 34 3.45 -1.93 -7.83
C SER A 34 4.01 -2.30 -6.47
N ALA A 35 3.72 -3.51 -6.02
CA ALA A 35 4.26 -4.04 -4.79
C ALA A 35 4.53 -5.53 -4.87
N THR A 36 5.60 -5.96 -4.21
CA THR A 36 6.04 -7.36 -4.17
C THR A 36 6.29 -7.83 -2.74
N LEU A 37 6.12 -9.13 -2.54
CA LEU A 37 6.53 -9.88 -1.34
C LEU A 37 7.56 -10.92 -1.80
N ASP A 38 8.79 -10.79 -1.33
CA ASP A 38 9.96 -11.58 -1.75
C ASP A 38 10.13 -11.64 -3.28
N GLY A 39 9.88 -10.51 -3.94
CA GLY A 39 9.96 -10.37 -5.39
C GLY A 39 8.77 -10.95 -6.16
N GLN A 40 7.77 -11.54 -5.49
CA GLN A 40 6.52 -11.96 -6.11
C GLN A 40 5.49 -10.82 -6.06
N PRO A 41 4.92 -10.40 -7.20
CA PRO A 41 4.02 -9.26 -7.23
C PRO A 41 2.65 -9.59 -6.64
N PHE A 42 2.15 -8.71 -5.77
CA PHE A 42 0.76 -8.74 -5.28
C PHE A 42 -0.05 -7.49 -5.65
N LEU A 43 0.61 -6.49 -6.25
CA LEU A 43 0.02 -5.27 -6.78
C LEU A 43 0.81 -4.87 -8.02
N GLN A 44 0.13 -4.59 -9.14
CA GLN A 44 0.79 -4.27 -10.42
C GLN A 44 0.09 -3.10 -11.11
N ASP A 45 0.86 -2.06 -11.47
CA ASP A 45 0.42 -0.84 -12.17
C ASP A 45 -0.94 -0.30 -11.68
N ALA A 46 -1.10 -0.25 -10.35
CA ALA A 46 -2.36 0.10 -9.71
C ALA A 46 -2.42 1.58 -9.34
N SER A 47 -3.64 2.12 -9.31
CA SER A 47 -3.96 3.34 -8.55
C SER A 47 -4.08 2.97 -7.07
N VAL A 48 -3.40 3.74 -6.22
CA VAL A 48 -3.41 3.59 -4.76
C VAL A 48 -3.72 4.94 -4.13
N ILE A 49 -4.60 4.94 -3.15
CA ILE A 49 -4.90 6.11 -2.35
C ILE A 49 -4.02 6.09 -1.10
N VAL A 50 -3.16 7.11 -0.95
CA VAL A 50 -2.39 7.32 0.27
C VAL A 50 -3.24 8.16 1.21
N GLU A 51 -3.65 7.57 2.33
CA GLU A 51 -4.71 8.11 3.16
C GLU A 51 -4.35 8.08 4.66
N GLN A 52 -4.25 9.28 5.24
CA GLN A 52 -3.99 9.46 6.66
C GLN A 52 -5.20 8.97 7.50
N GLY A 53 -4.94 8.35 8.65
CA GLY A 53 -5.98 7.86 9.56
C GLY A 53 -6.59 6.51 9.19
N GLY A 54 -6.12 5.89 8.10
CA GLY A 54 -6.53 4.53 7.73
C GLY A 54 -6.16 3.50 8.80
N PRO A 55 -7.08 2.61 9.21
CA PRO A 55 -6.86 1.67 10.31
C PRO A 55 -5.86 0.55 9.97
N PHE A 56 -5.70 0.26 8.67
CA PHE A 56 -4.80 -0.76 8.13
C PHE A 56 -3.60 -0.12 7.45
N ALA A 57 -2.45 -0.78 7.49
CA ALA A 57 -1.26 -0.32 6.78
C ALA A 57 -1.51 -0.37 5.26
N ILE A 58 -2.10 -1.47 4.79
CA ILE A 58 -2.46 -1.67 3.39
C ILE A 58 -3.92 -2.14 3.33
N THR A 59 -4.71 -1.54 2.44
CA THR A 59 -6.03 -2.09 2.08
C THR A 59 -6.03 -2.42 0.60
N LEU A 60 -6.46 -3.63 0.23
CA LEU A 60 -6.46 -4.09 -1.16
C LEU A 60 -7.88 -4.28 -1.68
N ASN A 61 -8.11 -3.95 -2.94
CA ASN A 61 -9.34 -4.36 -3.63
C ASN A 61 -9.43 -5.90 -3.71
N PRO A 62 -10.59 -6.49 -4.07
CA PRO A 62 -10.76 -7.93 -4.04
C PRO A 62 -9.77 -8.73 -4.90
N GLU A 63 -9.34 -8.18 -6.04
CA GLU A 63 -8.38 -8.82 -6.95
C GLU A 63 -6.97 -8.86 -6.34
N ASN A 64 -6.43 -7.71 -5.95
CA ASN A 64 -5.10 -7.62 -5.35
C ASN A 64 -5.04 -8.31 -3.99
N TRP A 65 -6.15 -8.35 -3.26
CA TRP A 65 -6.25 -9.14 -2.04
C TRP A 65 -6.03 -10.63 -2.29
N ALA A 66 -6.64 -11.20 -3.32
CA ALA A 66 -6.46 -12.61 -3.66
C ALA A 66 -4.99 -12.90 -4.01
N LEU A 67 -4.39 -12.05 -4.86
CA LEU A 67 -2.97 -12.14 -5.21
C LEU A 67 -2.08 -12.04 -3.96
N PHE A 68 -2.37 -11.13 -3.05
CA PHE A 68 -1.62 -10.97 -1.81
C PHE A 68 -1.72 -12.22 -0.93
N THR A 69 -2.92 -12.77 -0.72
CA THR A 69 -3.07 -13.98 0.11
C THR A 69 -2.41 -15.21 -0.50
N ASP A 70 -2.44 -15.34 -1.83
CA ASP A 70 -1.74 -16.43 -2.54
C ASP A 70 -0.23 -16.28 -2.42
N THR A 71 0.28 -15.06 -2.60
CA THR A 71 1.70 -14.75 -2.45
C THR A 71 2.19 -15.02 -1.02
N LEU A 72 1.41 -14.60 -0.02
CA LEU A 72 1.69 -14.83 1.38
C LEU A 72 1.66 -16.33 1.73
N TYR A 73 0.70 -17.09 1.20
CA TYR A 73 0.66 -18.54 1.37
C TYR A 73 1.92 -19.20 0.79
N ASN A 74 2.33 -18.79 -0.42
CA ASN A 74 3.53 -19.33 -1.06
C ASN A 74 4.82 -18.99 -0.31
N HIS A 75 4.91 -17.81 0.31
CA HIS A 75 6.05 -17.42 1.15
C HIS A 75 6.11 -18.25 2.44
N THR A 76 4.97 -18.44 3.09
CA THR A 76 4.92 -18.87 4.49
C THR A 76 4.58 -20.34 4.66
N GLY A 77 3.97 -20.97 3.65
CA GLY A 77 3.38 -22.30 3.70
C GLY A 77 2.14 -22.39 4.60
N LEU A 78 1.62 -21.26 5.09
CA LEU A 78 0.52 -21.21 6.05
C LEU A 78 -0.69 -20.56 5.39
N THR A 79 -1.84 -21.24 5.46
CA THR A 79 -3.12 -20.60 5.12
C THR A 79 -3.43 -19.57 6.19
N PRO A 80 -3.49 -18.27 5.85
CA PRO A 80 -3.81 -17.25 6.83
C PRO A 80 -5.18 -17.55 7.44
N LYS A 81 -5.25 -17.63 8.77
CA LYS A 81 -6.55 -17.65 9.44
C LYS A 81 -7.05 -16.22 9.51
N SER A 82 -8.35 -16.05 9.29
CA SER A 82 -9.01 -14.75 9.30
C SER A 82 -9.98 -14.59 10.47
N PRO A 83 -9.54 -14.70 11.74
CA PRO A 83 -10.41 -14.36 12.86
C PRO A 83 -10.75 -12.88 12.76
N LYS A 84 -12.04 -12.58 12.56
CA LYS A 84 -12.55 -11.20 12.40
C LYS A 84 -11.93 -10.45 11.20
N GLY A 85 -11.51 -11.16 10.15
CA GLY A 85 -11.01 -10.55 8.91
C GLY A 85 -9.49 -10.26 8.86
N LEU A 86 -8.75 -10.44 9.96
CA LEU A 86 -7.30 -10.18 10.04
C LEU A 86 -6.48 -11.41 9.67
N LEU A 87 -5.41 -11.27 8.89
CA LEU A 87 -4.53 -12.38 8.55
C LEU A 87 -3.53 -12.65 9.68
N VAL A 88 -3.67 -13.81 10.36
CA VAL A 88 -2.80 -14.20 11.48
C VAL A 88 -1.76 -15.23 11.04
N ILE A 89 -0.51 -15.00 11.42
CA ILE A 89 0.69 -15.79 11.05
C ILE A 89 1.74 -15.79 12.18
N GLU A 90 2.65 -16.77 12.22
CA GLU A 90 3.81 -16.76 13.12
C GLU A 90 4.63 -15.46 12.96
N CYS A 91 4.88 -14.74 14.06
CA CYS A 91 5.57 -13.44 14.02
C CYS A 91 6.94 -13.54 13.35
N ALA A 92 7.73 -14.58 13.64
CA ALA A 92 9.07 -14.73 13.07
C ALA A 92 9.02 -14.78 11.53
N ARG A 93 8.06 -15.52 10.94
CA ARG A 93 7.90 -15.58 9.48
C ARG A 93 7.36 -14.27 8.91
N ALA A 94 6.41 -13.66 9.62
CA ALA A 94 5.78 -12.42 9.18
C ALA A 94 6.79 -11.27 9.15
N GLU A 95 7.62 -11.15 10.19
CA GLU A 95 8.60 -10.08 10.34
C GLU A 95 9.78 -10.17 9.36
N ASP A 96 10.16 -11.39 8.96
CA ASP A 96 11.26 -11.63 8.01
C ASP A 96 10.85 -11.46 6.54
N ALA A 97 9.54 -11.39 6.26
CA ALA A 97 8.99 -11.17 4.93
C ALA A 97 9.47 -9.83 4.36
N LYS A 98 10.06 -9.86 3.15
CA LYS A 98 10.61 -8.66 2.51
C LYS A 98 9.60 -8.10 1.52
N PHE A 99 9.29 -6.83 1.68
CA PHE A 99 8.38 -6.13 0.81
C PHE A 99 9.10 -5.04 0.02
N GLU A 100 8.61 -4.83 -1.19
CA GLU A 100 9.00 -3.72 -2.03
C GLU A 100 7.74 -3.03 -2.54
N ALA A 101 7.67 -1.70 -2.44
CA ALA A 101 6.66 -0.90 -3.12
C ALA A 101 7.37 0.06 -4.08
N ASN A 102 6.99 0.02 -5.36
CA ASN A 102 7.42 1.01 -6.34
C ASN A 102 6.26 1.97 -6.57
N ILE A 103 6.45 3.23 -6.16
CA ILE A 103 5.46 4.29 -6.32
C ILE A 103 6.05 5.30 -7.31
N HIS A 104 5.57 5.27 -8.55
CA HIS A 104 5.98 6.20 -9.60
C HIS A 104 7.51 6.24 -9.82
N GLY A 105 8.16 5.08 -9.83
CA GLY A 105 9.60 4.93 -10.03
C GLY A 105 10.44 5.07 -8.75
N GLN A 106 9.83 5.42 -7.61
CA GLN A 106 10.50 5.42 -6.32
C GLN A 106 10.30 4.09 -5.62
N VAL A 107 11.39 3.41 -5.30
CA VAL A 107 11.37 2.09 -4.68
C VAL A 107 11.54 2.22 -3.17
N PHE A 108 10.59 1.63 -2.43
CA PHE A 108 10.59 1.56 -0.97
C PHE A 108 10.71 0.11 -0.53
N HIS A 109 11.79 -0.19 0.19
CA HIS A 109 11.99 -1.50 0.80
C HIS A 109 11.58 -1.44 2.27
N PHE A 110 10.81 -2.43 2.71
CA PHE A 110 10.38 -2.58 4.10
C PHE A 110 10.21 -4.06 4.43
N THR A 111 10.08 -4.40 5.70
CA THR A 111 9.83 -5.78 6.15
C THR A 111 8.42 -5.93 6.69
N GLY A 112 8.05 -7.13 7.12
CA GLY A 112 6.78 -7.30 7.80
C GLY A 112 6.69 -6.52 9.10
N LYS A 113 7.82 -6.20 9.76
CA LYS A 113 7.84 -5.44 11.04
C LYS A 113 7.09 -4.11 10.95
N GLU A 114 7.13 -3.48 9.78
CA GLU A 114 6.49 -2.20 9.52
C GLU A 114 4.96 -2.33 9.38
N ILE A 115 4.45 -3.53 9.09
CA ILE A 115 3.03 -3.78 8.79
C ILE A 115 2.37 -4.89 9.64
N VAL A 116 3.07 -5.51 10.59
CA VAL A 116 2.49 -6.47 11.53
C VAL A 116 2.09 -5.81 12.86
N LYS A 117 1.19 -6.47 13.58
CA LYS A 117 0.86 -6.18 14.99
C LYS A 117 0.86 -7.50 15.76
N PRO A 118 1.47 -7.58 16.96
CA PRO A 118 1.37 -8.77 17.80
C PRO A 118 -0.10 -9.14 18.05
N ASP A 119 -0.43 -10.42 17.94
CA ASP A 119 -1.75 -10.92 18.31
C ASP A 119 -1.83 -10.98 19.85
N PRO A 120 -2.72 -10.20 20.49
CA PRO A 120 -2.82 -10.17 21.95
C PRO A 120 -3.32 -11.50 22.53
N ASP A 121 -4.03 -12.30 21.73
CA ASP A 121 -4.68 -13.53 22.16
C ASP A 121 -3.80 -14.78 21.90
N HIS A 122 -2.75 -14.66 21.09
CA HIS A 122 -1.91 -15.79 20.66
C HIS A 122 -0.41 -15.48 20.69
N LEU A 123 0.27 -15.94 21.75
CA LEU A 123 1.73 -15.78 21.88
C LEU A 123 2.47 -16.38 20.68
N GLY A 124 3.38 -15.60 20.09
CA GLY A 124 4.17 -16.00 18.92
C GLY A 124 3.47 -15.78 17.57
N PHE A 125 2.23 -15.31 17.56
CA PHE A 125 1.50 -14.95 16.34
C PHE A 125 1.32 -13.44 16.22
N CYS A 126 1.29 -12.99 14.98
CA CYS A 126 1.13 -11.61 14.57
C CYS A 126 0.00 -11.52 13.55
N SER A 127 -0.78 -10.44 13.63
CA SER A 127 -1.71 -10.04 12.60
C SER A 127 -1.00 -9.16 11.59
N LEU A 128 -1.03 -9.51 10.31
CA LEU A 128 -0.69 -8.57 9.24
C LEU A 128 -1.76 -7.48 9.20
N ASN A 129 -1.35 -6.22 9.30
CA ASN A 129 -2.23 -5.06 9.23
C ASN A 129 -2.60 -4.74 7.77
N VAL A 130 -3.02 -5.76 7.04
CA VAL A 130 -3.48 -5.72 5.64
C VAL A 130 -4.94 -6.17 5.60
N TRP A 131 -5.79 -5.45 4.87
CA TRP A 131 -7.23 -5.72 4.85
C TRP A 131 -7.82 -5.77 3.44
N LYS A 132 -8.89 -6.55 3.28
CA LYS A 132 -9.68 -6.60 2.04
C LYS A 132 -10.73 -5.48 2.03
N LYS A 133 -10.69 -4.59 1.04
CA LYS A 133 -11.79 -3.66 0.78
C LYS A 133 -12.89 -4.33 -0.02
N ILE A 134 -14.13 -3.91 0.25
CA ILE A 134 -15.31 -4.30 -0.55
C ILE A 134 -15.37 -3.48 -1.85
N ILE A 135 -14.85 -2.25 -1.81
CA ILE A 135 -14.81 -1.30 -2.93
C ILE A 135 -13.55 -1.53 -3.76
N ASP A 136 -13.64 -1.26 -5.07
CA ASP A 136 -12.54 -1.36 -6.02
C ASP A 136 -11.54 -0.20 -5.88
N ALA A 137 -10.76 -0.21 -4.80
CA ALA A 137 -9.66 0.72 -4.58
C ALA A 137 -8.62 0.14 -3.61
N ASN A 138 -7.35 0.50 -3.83
CA ASN A 138 -6.23 0.13 -2.96
C ASN A 138 -5.80 1.34 -2.12
N TYR A 139 -5.31 1.10 -0.90
CA TYR A 139 -4.95 2.15 0.05
C TYR A 139 -3.65 1.84 0.77
N PHE A 140 -2.85 2.89 0.98
CA PHE A 140 -1.79 2.91 2.00
C PHE A 140 -2.25 3.81 3.15
N GLY A 141 -2.47 3.18 4.30
CA GLY A 141 -3.00 3.85 5.49
C GLY A 141 -1.92 4.34 6.44
N GLN A 142 -2.35 4.77 7.64
CA GLN A 142 -1.51 5.50 8.59
C GLN A 142 -0.20 4.79 8.93
N GLN A 143 -0.27 3.50 9.26
CA GLN A 143 0.93 2.75 9.65
C GLN A 143 1.97 2.67 8.51
N PHE A 144 1.53 2.56 7.26
CA PHE A 144 2.44 2.56 6.11
C PHE A 144 3.03 3.96 5.87
N ILE A 145 2.21 4.99 6.05
CA ILE A 145 2.67 6.38 5.99
C ILE A 145 3.76 6.63 7.04
N ASP A 146 3.53 6.25 8.29
CA ASP A 146 4.46 6.52 9.39
C ASP A 146 5.75 5.70 9.28
N ASN A 147 5.65 4.42 8.89
CA ASN A 147 6.79 3.52 8.93
C ASN A 147 7.59 3.49 7.63
N VAL A 148 6.98 3.80 6.48
CA VAL A 148 7.60 3.64 5.15
C VAL A 148 7.73 4.97 4.41
N LEU A 149 6.67 5.78 4.41
CA LEU A 149 6.61 7.00 3.59
C LEU A 149 6.99 8.28 4.34
N HIS A 150 7.22 8.22 5.65
CA HIS A 150 7.43 9.42 6.47
C HIS A 150 8.63 10.23 5.97
N GLY A 151 8.41 11.53 5.74
CA GLY A 151 9.42 12.46 5.22
C GLY A 151 9.79 12.24 3.76
N LYS A 152 9.06 11.38 3.02
CA LYS A 152 9.24 11.16 1.58
C LYS A 152 8.36 12.11 0.79
N THR A 153 8.69 12.30 -0.49
CA THR A 153 7.87 13.11 -1.40
C THR A 153 7.25 12.19 -2.42
N LEU A 154 5.91 12.22 -2.53
CA LEU A 154 5.19 11.39 -3.50
C LEU A 154 4.59 12.26 -4.61
N PRO A 155 4.76 11.86 -5.89
CA PRO A 155 4.01 12.44 -6.99
C PRO A 155 2.59 11.87 -6.96
N GLY A 156 1.60 12.73 -6.83
CA GLY A 156 0.22 12.29 -6.72
C GLY A 156 -0.77 13.39 -7.01
N LYS A 157 -2.01 12.98 -7.27
CA LYS A 157 -3.15 13.88 -7.42
C LYS A 157 -3.80 14.08 -6.05
N TRP A 158 -3.84 15.33 -5.59
CA TRP A 158 -4.61 15.70 -4.40
C TRP A 158 -6.10 15.47 -4.63
N LEU A 159 -6.75 14.69 -3.76
CA LEU A 159 -8.18 14.41 -3.87
C LEU A 159 -9.02 15.25 -2.88
N GLY A 160 -8.40 15.92 -1.92
CA GLY A 160 -9.09 16.70 -0.88
C GLY A 160 -8.66 16.31 0.53
N PRO A 161 -9.27 16.88 1.57
CA PRO A 161 -9.06 16.43 2.94
C PRO A 161 -9.55 14.97 3.10
N GLY A 162 -8.79 14.13 3.81
CA GLY A 162 -9.16 12.75 4.06
C GLY A 162 -10.49 12.61 4.85
N PRO A 163 -11.23 11.51 4.66
CA PRO A 163 -12.44 11.22 5.41
C PRO A 163 -12.14 11.01 6.90
N LYS A 164 -13.14 11.28 7.73
CA LYS A 164 -13.03 11.07 9.18
C LYS A 164 -12.82 9.58 9.50
N PRO A 165 -12.01 9.24 10.53
CA PRO A 165 -11.77 7.85 10.97
C PRO A 165 -13.02 6.99 11.23
N SER A 166 -14.20 7.60 11.43
CA SER A 166 -15.46 6.89 11.64
C SER A 166 -16.00 6.15 10.41
N ASN A 167 -15.53 6.45 9.19
CA ASN A 167 -16.15 5.97 7.94
C ASN A 167 -15.41 4.77 7.30
N TRP A 168 -14.54 4.09 8.05
CA TRP A 168 -13.58 3.12 7.49
C TRP A 168 -14.01 1.66 7.57
N ARG A 169 -15.09 1.36 8.30
CA ARG A 169 -15.60 0.00 8.51
C ARG A 169 -16.74 -0.40 7.55
N ASP A 170 -17.27 0.56 6.80
CA ASP A 170 -18.43 0.36 5.92
C ASP A 170 -18.00 0.04 4.48
#